data_AF-A0A3D0MZ32-F1
#
_entry.id   AF-A0A3D0MZ32-F1
#
_cell.length_a   1.000
_cell.length_b   1.000
_cell.length_c   1.000
_cell.angle_alpha   90.00
_cell.angle_beta   90.00
_cell.angle_gamma   90.00
#
_symmetry.space_group_name_H-M   'P 1'
#
loop_
_entity.id
_entity.type
_entity.pdbx_description
1 polymer ?
#
loop_
_entity_poly.entity_id
_entity_poly.type
_entity_poly.pdbx_seq_one_letter_code
_entity_poly.pdbx_strand_id
1 'polypeptide(L)'
;MGIDGGENAFALIKYIFKEYKIKYLKINPKDKTLYHIASVIASNFLVTQFHLIQKVIKKIGLKQLNSFDIFEQIILTTLGNIKNKGIKDSLTGPVKRG
;
A
#
# COMPACT_ATOMS: atom_id res chain seq x y z
N MET A 1 -9.63 -3.60 -6.61
CA MET A 1 -9.15 -3.78 -7.99
C MET A 1 -9.77 -2.72 -8.89
N GLY A 2 -8.98 -2.12 -9.78
CA GLY A 2 -9.44 -1.14 -10.75
C GLY A 2 -9.89 -1.81 -12.05
N ILE A 3 -11.08 -1.48 -12.55
CA ILE A 3 -11.65 -2.09 -13.75
C ILE A 3 -11.85 -1.00 -14.82
N ASP A 4 -11.46 -1.34 -16.05
CA ASP A 4 -11.63 -0.57 -17.27
C ASP A 4 -12.21 -1.51 -18.36
N GLY A 5 -13.14 -1.03 -19.18
CA GLY A 5 -13.84 -1.84 -20.18
C GLY A 5 -15.27 -1.36 -20.50
N GLY A 6 -15.79 -1.81 -21.64
CA GLY A 6 -17.16 -1.50 -22.09
C GLY A 6 -18.27 -2.12 -21.22
N GLU A 7 -19.51 -1.74 -21.46
CA GLU A 7 -20.66 -2.08 -20.59
C GLU A 7 -20.85 -3.58 -20.38
N ASN A 8 -20.68 -4.40 -21.43
CA ASN A 8 -20.80 -5.85 -21.36
C ASN A 8 -19.70 -6.50 -20.47
N ALA A 9 -18.47 -6.00 -20.55
CA ALA A 9 -17.37 -6.48 -19.69
C ALA A 9 -17.61 -6.09 -18.23
N PHE A 10 -18.14 -4.88 -18.00
CA PHE A 10 -18.46 -4.41 -16.65
C PHE A 10 -19.61 -5.22 -16.03
N ALA A 11 -20.62 -5.61 -16.80
CA ALA A 11 -21.73 -6.45 -16.33
C ALA A 11 -21.24 -7.83 -15.85
N LEU A 12 -20.38 -8.49 -16.63
CA LEU A 12 -19.78 -9.78 -16.28
C LEU A 12 -18.92 -9.68 -15.01
N ILE A 13 -18.02 -8.68 -14.95
CA ILE A 13 -17.13 -8.50 -13.80
C ILE A 13 -17.93 -8.15 -12.54
N LYS A 14 -18.99 -7.35 -12.66
CA LYS A 14 -19.88 -7.00 -11.55
C LYS A 14 -20.59 -8.23 -10.99
N TYR A 15 -21.03 -9.15 -11.84
CA TYR A 15 -21.62 -10.43 -11.43
C TYR A 15 -20.62 -11.25 -10.61
N ILE A 16 -19.42 -11.48 -11.16
CA ILE A 16 -18.35 -12.25 -10.50
C ILE A 16 -17.94 -11.59 -9.17
N PHE A 17 -17.71 -10.28 -9.15
CA PHE A 17 -17.21 -9.61 -7.95
C PHE A 17 -18.26 -9.52 -6.83
N LYS A 18 -19.56 -9.53 -7.18
CA LYS A 18 -20.65 -9.60 -6.20
C LYS A 18 -20.65 -10.95 -5.48
N GLU A 19 -20.51 -12.05 -6.22
CA GLU A 19 -20.43 -13.41 -5.67
C GLU A 19 -19.29 -13.53 -4.63
N TYR A 20 -18.12 -12.98 -4.95
CA TYR A 20 -16.92 -13.09 -4.09
C TYR A 20 -16.71 -11.93 -3.11
N LYS A 21 -17.68 -11.01 -2.96
CA LYS A 21 -17.58 -9.82 -2.10
C LYS A 21 -16.30 -9.00 -2.33
N ILE A 22 -15.81 -8.98 -3.57
CA ILE A 22 -14.58 -8.27 -3.93
C ILE A 22 -14.88 -6.77 -4.02
N LYS A 23 -14.09 -5.95 -3.33
CA LYS A 23 -14.16 -4.48 -3.48
C LYS A 23 -13.49 -4.05 -4.79
N TYR A 24 -14.23 -3.30 -5.60
CA TYR A 24 -13.75 -2.76 -6.87
C TYR A 24 -14.08 -1.28 -7.03
N LEU A 25 -13.32 -0.62 -7.89
CA LEU A 25 -13.62 0.72 -8.37
C LEU A 25 -13.71 0.73 -9.89
N LYS A 26 -14.66 1.50 -10.44
CA LYS A 26 -14.68 1.84 -11.86
C LYS A 26 -13.71 2.99 -12.07
N ILE A 27 -12.80 2.85 -13.03
CA ILE A 27 -11.82 3.89 -13.39
C ILE A 27 -12.19 4.42 -14.76
N ASN A 28 -12.13 5.73 -14.93
CA ASN A 28 -12.27 6.31 -16.27
C ASN A 28 -11.01 5.98 -17.08
N PRO A 29 -11.13 5.52 -18.35
CA PRO A 29 -9.97 5.20 -19.18
C PRO A 29 -8.85 6.26 -19.17
N LYS A 30 -9.22 7.55 -19.12
CA LYS A 30 -8.26 8.67 -19.06
C LYS A 30 -7.41 8.71 -17.79
N ASP A 31 -7.91 8.15 -16.68
CA ASP A 31 -7.26 8.15 -15.36
C ASP A 31 -6.44 6.87 -15.10
N LYS A 32 -6.41 5.94 -16.07
CA LYS A 32 -5.76 4.63 -15.94
C LYS A 32 -4.28 4.74 -15.57
N THR A 33 -3.56 5.67 -16.19
CA THR A 33 -2.15 5.93 -15.90
C THR A 33 -1.94 6.39 -14.47
N LEU A 34 -2.77 7.34 -13.99
CA LEU A 34 -2.68 7.84 -12.62
C LEU A 34 -3.02 6.76 -11.60
N TYR A 35 -4.04 5.94 -11.85
CA TYR A 35 -4.37 4.80 -11.01
C TYR A 35 -3.22 3.77 -10.96
N HIS A 36 -2.58 3.50 -12.09
CA HIS A 36 -1.43 2.60 -12.13
C HIS A 36 -0.25 3.16 -11.34
N ILE A 37 0.06 4.45 -11.48
CA ILE A 37 1.09 5.13 -10.69
C ILE A 37 0.78 5.02 -9.19
N ALA A 38 -0.46 5.29 -8.78
CA ALA A 38 -0.87 5.13 -7.37
C ALA A 38 -0.67 3.69 -6.87
N SER A 39 -0.97 2.70 -7.72
CA SER A 39 -0.73 1.28 -7.39
C SER A 39 0.76 0.97 -7.24
N VAL A 40 1.60 1.47 -8.14
CA VAL A 40 3.06 1.33 -8.08
C VAL A 40 3.64 1.97 -6.82
N ILE A 41 3.16 3.14 -6.42
CA ILE A 41 3.58 3.81 -5.18
C ILE A 41 3.17 2.96 -3.96
N ALA A 42 1.95 2.40 -3.96
CA ALA A 42 1.46 1.59 -2.87
C ALA A 42 2.19 0.23 -2.73
N SER A 43 2.71 -0.33 -3.83
CA SER A 43 3.39 -1.64 -3.82
C SER A 43 4.91 -1.56 -3.94
N ASN A 44 5.41 -1.02 -5.05
CA ASN A 44 6.82 -1.13 -5.43
C ASN A 44 7.67 -0.19 -4.58
N PHE A 45 7.19 1.02 -4.30
CA PHE A 45 7.93 1.94 -3.45
C PHE A 45 7.98 1.45 -2.00
N LEU A 46 6.97 0.70 -1.55
CA LEU A 46 7.02 0.06 -0.24
C LEU A 46 8.21 -0.90 -0.14
N VAL A 47 8.45 -1.74 -1.17
CA VAL A 47 9.64 -2.60 -1.24
C VAL A 47 10.94 -1.77 -1.20
N THR A 48 10.98 -0.64 -1.90
CA THR A 48 12.14 0.27 -1.85
C THR A 48 12.37 0.82 -0.44
N GLN A 49 11.31 1.20 0.28
CA GLN A 49 11.43 1.65 1.68
C GLN A 49 12.00 0.54 2.58
N PHE A 50 11.54 -0.70 2.43
CA PHE A 50 12.10 -1.85 3.15
C PHE A 50 13.57 -2.09 2.85
N HIS A 51 13.98 -1.92 1.60
CA HIS A 51 15.38 -2.02 1.22
C HIS A 51 16.24 -0.93 1.87
N LEU A 52 15.72 0.29 2.01
CA LEU A 52 16.41 1.37 2.73
C LEU A 52 16.57 1.06 4.22
N ILE A 53 15.51 0.56 4.88
CA ILE A 53 15.58 0.10 6.27
C ILE A 53 16.69 -0.96 6.40
N GLN A 54 16.72 -1.96 5.51
CA GLN A 54 17.76 -3.00 5.54
C GLN A 54 19.17 -2.42 5.38
N LYS A 55 19.36 -1.43 4.52
CA LYS A 55 20.66 -0.74 4.34
C LYS A 55 21.10 -0.01 5.61
N VAL A 56 20.19 0.69 6.29
CA VAL A 56 20.50 1.40 7.56
C VAL A 56 20.91 0.41 8.65
N ILE A 57 20.19 -0.70 8.77
CA ILE A 57 20.46 -1.73 9.78
C ILE A 57 21.79 -2.44 9.55
N LYS A 58 22.13 -2.73 8.29
CA LYS A 58 23.44 -3.26 7.92
C LYS A 58 24.59 -2.32 8.31
N LYS A 59 24.39 -1.00 8.27
CA LYS A 59 25.41 -0.01 8.67
C LYS A 59 25.70 -0.01 10.17
N ILE A 60 24.72 -0.36 11.01
CA ILE A 60 24.90 -0.45 12.47
C ILE A 60 25.32 -1.85 12.95
N GLY A 61 25.78 -2.73 12.04
CA GLY A 61 26.35 -4.03 12.37
C GLY A 61 25.35 -5.21 12.42
N LEU A 62 24.06 -4.96 12.26
CA LEU A 62 23.00 -5.98 12.34
C LEU A 62 22.78 -6.69 10.97
N LYS A 63 23.83 -7.29 10.42
CA LYS A 63 23.86 -7.77 9.03
C LYS A 63 23.02 -9.02 8.73
N GLN A 64 22.81 -9.88 9.73
CA GLN A 64 22.17 -11.20 9.56
C GLN A 64 20.68 -11.20 9.89
N LEU A 65 20.15 -10.10 10.41
CA LEU A 65 18.75 -10.02 10.80
C LEU A 65 17.88 -9.59 9.62
N ASN A 66 16.73 -10.24 9.49
CA ASN A 66 15.69 -9.73 8.63
C ASN A 66 15.18 -8.41 9.22
N SER A 67 15.35 -7.32 8.47
CA SER A 67 14.89 -6.00 8.90
C SER A 67 13.37 -5.95 9.09
N PHE A 68 12.61 -6.76 8.37
CA PHE A 68 11.17 -6.83 8.57
C PHE A 68 10.86 -7.30 10.00
N ASP A 69 11.46 -8.41 10.45
CA ASP A 69 11.18 -9.01 11.76
C ASP A 69 11.50 -8.05 12.93
N ILE A 70 12.56 -7.26 12.81
CA ILE A 70 12.93 -6.25 13.83
C ILE A 70 11.87 -5.14 13.92
N PHE A 71 11.35 -4.69 12.78
CA PHE A 71 10.47 -3.53 12.71
C PHE A 71 9.00 -3.89 12.53
N GLU A 72 8.66 -5.18 12.47
CA GLU A 72 7.34 -5.68 12.09
C GLU A 72 6.25 -4.99 12.91
N GLN A 73 6.42 -4.95 14.23
CA GLN A 73 5.47 -4.28 15.12
C GLN A 73 5.29 -2.80 14.80
N ILE A 74 6.37 -2.07 14.49
CA ILE A 74 6.31 -0.64 14.12
C ILE A 74 5.59 -0.46 12.79
N ILE A 75 5.89 -1.30 11.80
CA ILE A 75 5.28 -1.27 10.47
C ILE A 75 3.79 -1.57 10.55
N LEU A 76 3.42 -2.69 11.18
CA LEU A 76 2.04 -3.13 11.29
C LEU A 76 1.22 -2.14 12.11
N THR A 77 1.79 -1.57 13.19
CA THR A 77 1.15 -0.51 13.96
C THR A 77 0.93 0.75 13.13
N THR A 78 1.91 1.13 12.30
CA THR A 78 1.79 2.29 11.39
C THR A 78 0.67 2.07 10.36
N LEU A 79 0.63 0.90 9.72
CA LEU A 79 -0.44 0.54 8.79
C LEU A 79 -1.81 0.49 9.48
N GLY A 80 -1.88 -0.05 10.70
CA GLY A 80 -3.07 -0.05 11.53
C GLY A 80 -3.55 1.36 11.87
N ASN A 81 -2.63 2.27 12.21
CA ASN A 81 -2.95 3.68 12.45
C ASN A 81 -3.48 4.36 11.18
N ILE A 82 -2.86 4.13 10.01
CA ILE A 82 -3.36 4.66 8.73
C ILE A 82 -4.80 4.18 8.48
N LYS A 83 -5.06 2.88 8.70
CA LYS A 83 -6.38 2.29 8.51
C LYS A 83 -7.43 2.87 9.46
N ASN A 84 -7.09 3.06 10.74
CA ASN A 84 -8.07 3.41 11.78
C ASN A 84 -8.23 4.92 11.98
N LYS A 85 -7.19 5.72 11.72
CA LYS A 85 -7.14 7.16 11.99
C LYS A 85 -6.99 8.00 10.72
N GLY A 86 -6.74 7.37 9.57
CA GLY A 86 -6.43 8.07 8.32
C GLY A 86 -4.99 8.57 8.25
N ILE A 87 -4.56 8.99 7.06
CA ILE A 87 -3.17 9.33 6.75
C ILE A 87 -2.66 10.48 7.62
N LYS A 88 -3.43 11.57 7.74
CA LYS A 88 -3.03 12.79 8.45
C LYS A 88 -2.70 12.53 9.93
N ASP A 89 -3.53 11.73 10.59
CA ASP A 89 -3.41 11.47 12.03
C ASP A 89 -2.58 10.23 12.36
N SER A 90 -2.15 9.47 11.35
CA SER A 90 -1.32 8.27 11.50
C SER A 90 0.15 8.56 11.79
N LEU A 91 0.63 9.75 11.44
CA LEU A 91 1.98 10.21 11.76
C LEU A 91 2.14 10.31 13.28
N THR A 92 3.24 9.77 13.79
CA THR A 92 3.60 9.82 15.22
C THR A 92 5.10 10.12 15.35
N GLY A 93 5.60 10.27 16.58
CA GLY A 93 7.02 10.54 16.83
C GLY A 93 7.42 12.01 16.55
N PRO A 94 8.74 12.29 16.42
CA PRO A 94 9.27 13.63 16.25
C PRO A 94 8.64 14.39 15.08
N VAL A 95 8.37 13.72 13.96
CA VAL A 95 7.77 14.32 12.75
C VAL A 95 6.42 15.00 13.04
N LYS A 96 5.63 14.49 14.01
CA LYS A 96 4.35 15.12 14.40
C LYS A 96 4.54 16.25 15.42
N ARG A 97 5.64 16.25 16.18
CA ARG A 97 5.87 17.20 17.29
C ARG A 97 6.82 18.35 16.95
N GLY A 98 7.55 18.26 15.83
CA GLY A 98 8.74 19.08 15.57
C GLY A 98 9.97 18.42 16.16
#